data_AF-A0A6L7RZ86-F1
#
_entry.id   AF-A0A6L7RZ86-F1
#
_cell.length_a   1.000
_cell.length_b   1.000
_cell.length_c   1.000
_cell.angle_alpha   90.00
_cell.angle_beta   90.00
_cell.angle_gamma   90.00
#
_symmetry.space_group_name_H-M   'P 1'
#
loop_
_entity.id
_entity.type
_entity.pdbx_description
1 polymer ?
#
loop_
_entity_poly.entity_id
_entity_poly.type
_entity_poly.pdbx_seq_one_letter_code
_entity_poly.pdbx_strand_id
1 'polypeptide(L)'
;QVKDLGRAALANSEQRLRNEAEMRRLLGPHGEAVDRAARLAASLTFSLDELRYEYPSEVAEGQSAAARLRELAYEGLNERYPDDSAPGRVRSLLEHELALIAKLEYEPYFLTVYDVMGFARSQGIFCQGRGSAANSVVCYCLRITSVSPEIGSMVFERFVSEAREEAPDIDVDFEHERREEVIQHIYDRYGRDRAGLCATVVHYRGKRAIREVGRAMGLTTDAVSAISSQLWGFFDTSGMAEQRLREVGLDPDDRHLSQTLELVSQIQGFPRHLSQHVGGFVITEGRLDELVPIENATMEGRTVICWDKDDIDALGILKVDVLALGMLSCIRKAFDLLRLHHRIDHSLDKRPPNEPKVYDMLCKADSLGVFQVESRAQMSFLPRMKPRDFHDLVIQVAIIRPGPIQGDMVHPYLRRRNGEEKIEYPSGELKEILGKTNGVPLFQEQAMQIAITGAGFSPDEADRLRRSLATFKRHGNISDFRNRFLKGMRENGYEDDFAERCFSQLEGFASYGFPESHAASFAILVYISAWIKCFHPGIFACALLNSQPMGFYAPAQIIRDAREHGVEVRPLDINESAWNNIMQP
;
A
#
# COMPACT_ATOMS: atom_id res chain seq x y z
N GLN A 1 10.92 16.33 34.69
CA GLN A 1 11.47 14.95 34.52
C GLN A 1 10.91 14.09 35.64
N VAL A 2 11.02 12.76 35.57
CA VAL A 2 10.47 11.85 36.60
C VAL A 2 10.98 12.21 38.01
N LYS A 3 12.27 12.55 38.13
CA LYS A 3 12.88 13.01 39.39
C LYS A 3 12.29 14.30 39.96
N ASP A 4 11.62 15.12 39.14
CA ASP A 4 11.05 16.41 39.54
C ASP A 4 9.58 16.31 39.95
N LEU A 5 8.94 15.13 39.78
CA LEU A 5 7.52 14.96 40.06
C LEU A 5 7.19 15.18 41.54
N GLY A 6 8.12 14.88 42.46
CA GLY A 6 7.94 15.10 43.89
C GLY A 6 6.62 14.48 44.39
N ARG A 7 5.74 15.32 44.95
CA ARG A 7 4.41 14.91 45.44
C ARG A 7 3.35 14.75 44.34
N ALA A 8 3.63 15.17 43.10
CA ALA A 8 2.78 14.91 41.95
C ALA A 8 2.98 13.49 41.38
N ALA A 9 4.02 12.77 41.83
CA ALA A 9 4.15 11.35 41.54
C ALA A 9 2.97 10.59 42.14
N LEU A 10 2.45 9.60 41.41
CA LEU A 10 1.43 8.70 41.97
C LEU A 10 2.00 8.07 43.24
N ALA A 11 1.26 8.23 44.34
CA ALA A 11 1.56 7.47 45.54
C ALA A 11 1.37 6.00 45.19
N ASN A 12 2.47 5.22 45.30
CA ASN A 12 2.54 3.77 45.14
C ASN A 12 2.02 3.17 43.81
N SER A 13 2.33 1.89 43.57
CA SER A 13 1.91 1.12 42.38
C SER A 13 0.44 0.65 42.47
N GLU A 14 -0.44 1.49 43.03
CA GLU A 14 -1.80 1.10 43.42
C GLU A 14 -2.85 1.28 42.33
N GLN A 15 -2.54 2.04 41.28
CA GLN A 15 -3.38 2.17 40.08
C GLN A 15 -3.11 1.00 39.13
N ARG A 16 -3.52 -0.19 39.57
CA ARG A 16 -3.39 -1.44 38.82
C ARG A 16 -4.69 -2.23 38.88
N LEU A 17 -4.84 -3.21 37.99
CA LEU A 17 -5.92 -4.18 38.12
C LEU A 17 -5.69 -5.00 39.40
N ARG A 18 -6.61 -4.86 40.35
CA ARG A 18 -6.58 -5.60 41.62
C ARG A 18 -7.56 -6.76 41.55
N ASN A 19 -7.23 -7.84 42.25
CA ASN A 19 -8.15 -8.96 42.36
C ASN A 19 -9.26 -8.67 43.38
N GLU A 20 -10.29 -9.54 43.38
CA GLU A 20 -11.45 -9.40 44.26
C GLU A 20 -11.07 -9.33 45.75
N ALA A 21 -10.22 -10.23 46.23
CA ALA A 21 -9.85 -10.32 47.64
C ALA A 21 -9.12 -9.05 48.12
N GLU A 22 -8.24 -8.50 47.28
CA GLU A 22 -7.57 -7.22 47.54
C GLU A 22 -8.58 -6.06 47.64
N MET A 23 -9.53 -5.99 46.69
CA MET A 23 -10.55 -4.94 46.67
C MET A 23 -11.48 -5.01 47.90
N ARG A 24 -11.91 -6.22 48.30
CA ARG A 24 -12.74 -6.41 49.51
C ARG A 24 -12.01 -6.00 50.78
N ARG A 25 -10.73 -6.35 50.89
CA ARG A 25 -9.88 -5.93 52.02
C ARG A 25 -9.75 -4.41 52.09
N LEU A 26 -9.56 -3.75 50.95
CA LEU A 26 -9.42 -2.29 50.87
C LEU A 26 -10.71 -1.53 51.17
N LEU A 27 -11.85 -2.06 50.71
CA LEU A 27 -13.16 -1.45 50.94
C LEU A 27 -13.73 -1.76 52.33
N GLY A 28 -13.21 -2.78 53.01
CA GLY A 28 -13.53 -3.10 54.41
C GLY A 28 -15.04 -3.25 54.64
N PRO A 29 -15.67 -2.42 55.49
CA PRO A 29 -17.12 -2.43 55.71
C PRO A 29 -17.96 -2.25 54.43
N HIS A 30 -17.39 -1.71 53.36
CA HIS A 30 -18.06 -1.48 52.07
C HIS A 30 -17.78 -2.58 51.04
N GLY A 31 -17.34 -3.76 51.46
CA GLY A 31 -17.00 -4.89 50.57
C GLY A 31 -18.11 -5.31 49.60
N GLU A 32 -19.38 -5.09 49.94
CA GLU A 32 -20.54 -5.33 49.07
C GLU A 32 -20.53 -4.49 47.77
N ALA A 33 -19.73 -3.43 47.69
CA ALA A 33 -19.57 -2.65 46.47
C ALA A 33 -18.98 -3.50 45.33
N VAL A 34 -18.18 -4.51 45.65
CA VAL A 34 -17.65 -5.47 44.68
C VAL A 34 -18.78 -6.30 44.07
N ASP A 35 -19.73 -6.77 44.88
CA ASP A 35 -20.90 -7.52 44.42
C ASP A 35 -21.86 -6.66 43.58
N ARG A 36 -21.96 -5.36 43.89
CA ARG A 36 -22.70 -4.40 43.06
C ARG A 36 -22.05 -4.20 41.69
N ALA A 37 -20.72 -4.06 41.64
CA ALA A 37 -19.98 -3.94 40.38
C ALA A 37 -20.14 -5.20 39.51
N ALA A 38 -20.05 -6.39 40.10
CA ALA A 38 -20.26 -7.65 39.38
C ALA A 38 -21.69 -7.77 38.82
N ARG A 39 -22.71 -7.39 39.60
CA ARG A 39 -24.10 -7.35 39.12
C ARG A 39 -24.32 -6.36 37.99
N LEU A 40 -23.71 -5.18 38.06
CA LEU A 40 -23.76 -4.21 36.97
C LEU A 40 -23.12 -4.78 35.71
N ALA A 41 -21.90 -5.33 35.81
CA ALA A 41 -21.22 -5.95 34.67
C ALA A 41 -22.06 -7.06 34.02
N ALA A 42 -22.70 -7.92 34.83
CA ALA A 42 -23.58 -8.99 34.34
C ALA A 42 -24.86 -8.47 33.65
N SER A 43 -25.25 -7.22 33.88
CA SER A 43 -26.41 -6.58 33.23
C SER A 43 -26.07 -5.89 31.90
N LEU A 44 -24.78 -5.72 31.59
CA LEU A 44 -24.33 -5.11 30.34
C LEU A 44 -24.23 -6.20 29.27
N THR A 45 -25.16 -6.20 28.32
CA THR A 45 -25.30 -7.28 27.32
C THR A 45 -24.81 -6.92 25.92
N PHE A 46 -24.47 -5.65 25.67
CA PHE A 46 -24.06 -5.17 24.34
C PHE A 46 -22.81 -5.90 23.83
N SER A 47 -22.88 -6.42 22.60
CA SER A 47 -21.73 -6.89 21.81
C SER A 47 -21.50 -6.01 20.59
N LEU A 48 -20.23 -5.89 20.17
CA LEU A 48 -19.88 -5.27 18.89
C LEU A 48 -20.42 -6.04 17.69
N ASP A 49 -20.71 -7.34 17.84
CA ASP A 49 -21.34 -8.17 16.80
C ASP A 49 -22.78 -7.74 16.48
N GLU A 50 -23.40 -6.93 17.35
CA GLU A 50 -24.74 -6.38 17.12
C GLU A 50 -24.73 -5.20 16.14
N LEU A 51 -23.56 -4.62 15.85
CA LEU A 51 -23.42 -3.52 14.90
C LEU A 51 -23.69 -4.01 13.49
N ARG A 52 -24.63 -3.34 12.80
CA ARG A 52 -24.98 -3.64 11.41
C ARG A 52 -24.52 -2.51 10.52
N TYR A 53 -23.49 -2.79 9.73
CA TYR A 53 -23.03 -1.87 8.71
C TYR A 53 -23.89 -1.98 7.46
N GLU A 54 -24.41 -0.85 6.99
CA GLU A 54 -25.13 -0.74 5.72
C GLU A 54 -24.38 0.22 4.80
N TYR A 55 -23.91 -0.30 3.66
CA TYR A 55 -23.28 0.52 2.62
C TYR A 55 -24.34 1.37 1.90
N PRO A 56 -24.02 2.59 1.44
CA PRO A 56 -24.93 3.39 0.63
C PRO A 56 -25.55 2.61 -0.52
N SER A 57 -26.87 2.73 -0.72
CA SER A 57 -27.60 1.89 -1.67
C SER A 57 -27.25 2.15 -3.15
N GLU A 58 -26.73 3.34 -3.47
CA GLU A 58 -26.34 3.78 -4.83
C GLU A 58 -27.44 3.59 -5.90
N VAL A 59 -28.70 3.54 -5.47
CA VAL A 59 -29.87 3.48 -6.36
C VAL A 59 -30.05 4.84 -7.03
N ALA A 60 -29.94 4.87 -8.35
CA ALA A 60 -30.06 6.08 -9.16
C ALA A 60 -31.20 5.92 -10.17
N GLU A 61 -32.06 6.95 -10.28
CA GLU A 61 -33.08 7.06 -11.34
C GLU A 61 -34.04 5.85 -11.48
N GLY A 62 -34.23 5.07 -10.41
CA GLY A 62 -35.07 3.85 -10.42
C GLY A 62 -34.37 2.60 -10.96
N GLN A 63 -33.08 2.68 -11.27
CA GLN A 63 -32.23 1.56 -11.65
C GLN A 63 -31.53 0.95 -10.43
N SER A 64 -31.47 -0.38 -10.34
CA SER A 64 -30.71 -1.06 -9.29
C SER A 64 -29.20 -0.90 -9.50
N ALA A 65 -28.43 -0.95 -8.40
CA ALA A 65 -26.96 -0.92 -8.46
C ALA A 65 -26.40 -2.00 -9.41
N ALA A 66 -26.96 -3.21 -9.38
CA ALA A 66 -26.60 -4.31 -10.27
C ALA A 66 -26.80 -3.99 -11.76
N ALA A 67 -27.95 -3.41 -12.12
CA ALA A 67 -28.23 -3.05 -13.51
C ALA A 67 -27.32 -1.92 -13.99
N ARG A 68 -27.12 -0.90 -13.15
CA ARG A 68 -26.23 0.25 -13.44
C ARG A 68 -24.78 -0.19 -13.62
N LEU A 69 -24.26 -1.02 -12.70
CA LEU A 69 -22.89 -1.52 -12.78
C LEU A 69 -22.66 -2.32 -14.06
N ARG A 70 -23.61 -3.19 -14.42
CA ARG A 70 -23.52 -4.00 -15.64
C ARG A 70 -23.51 -3.13 -16.89
N GLU A 71 -24.41 -2.16 -16.98
CA GLU A 71 -24.46 -1.20 -18.10
C GLU A 71 -23.13 -0.47 -18.28
N LEU A 72 -22.63 0.17 -17.22
CA LEU A 72 -21.36 0.91 -17.23
C LEU A 72 -20.16 0.03 -17.57
N ALA A 73 -20.14 -1.22 -17.10
CA ALA A 73 -19.06 -2.15 -17.40
C ALA A 73 -19.05 -2.55 -18.88
N TYR A 74 -20.22 -2.74 -19.49
CA TYR A 74 -20.35 -3.02 -20.93
C TYR A 74 -20.04 -1.81 -21.80
N GLU A 75 -20.46 -0.62 -21.40
CA GLU A 75 -20.06 0.63 -22.07
C GLU A 75 -18.55 0.79 -22.06
N GLY A 76 -17.92 0.65 -20.89
CA GLY A 76 -16.48 0.70 -20.73
C GLY A 76 -15.74 -0.37 -21.53
N LEU A 77 -16.30 -1.59 -21.65
CA LEU A 77 -15.75 -2.64 -22.50
C LEU A 77 -15.74 -2.21 -23.97
N ASN A 78 -16.85 -1.65 -24.46
CA ASN A 78 -16.98 -1.20 -25.86
C ASN A 78 -16.06 -0.01 -26.16
N GLU A 79 -15.83 0.88 -25.19
CA GLU A 79 -14.87 1.98 -25.34
C GLU A 79 -13.42 1.50 -25.37
N ARG A 80 -13.05 0.53 -24.53
CA ARG A 80 -11.69 -0.04 -24.46
C ARG A 80 -11.39 -0.96 -25.65
N TYR A 81 -12.42 -1.63 -26.17
CA TYR A 81 -12.35 -2.55 -27.31
C TYR A 81 -13.37 -2.16 -28.39
N PRO A 82 -13.08 -1.09 -29.18
CA PRO A 82 -13.93 -0.69 -30.30
C PRO A 82 -14.11 -1.82 -31.31
N ASP A 83 -15.19 -1.77 -32.09
CA ASP A 83 -15.50 -2.70 -33.18
C ASP A 83 -15.54 -4.18 -32.74
N ASP A 84 -15.98 -4.44 -31.50
CA ASP A 84 -16.08 -5.79 -30.93
C ASP A 84 -14.73 -6.54 -30.89
N SER A 85 -13.64 -5.79 -30.72
CA SER A 85 -12.27 -6.35 -30.67
C SER A 85 -11.91 -7.05 -29.35
N ALA A 86 -12.84 -7.12 -28.39
CA ALA A 86 -12.60 -7.71 -27.08
C ALA A 86 -12.36 -9.23 -27.20
N PRO A 87 -11.22 -9.75 -26.72
CA PRO A 87 -10.96 -11.19 -26.74
C PRO A 87 -12.05 -11.95 -25.97
N GLY A 88 -12.43 -13.14 -26.46
CA GLY A 88 -13.46 -13.97 -25.80
C GLY A 88 -13.17 -14.23 -24.32
N ARG A 89 -11.89 -14.39 -23.96
CA ARG A 89 -11.45 -14.52 -22.56
C ARG A 89 -11.82 -13.31 -21.70
N VAL A 90 -11.69 -12.08 -22.22
CA VAL A 90 -12.01 -10.85 -21.48
C VAL A 90 -13.51 -10.77 -21.21
N ARG A 91 -14.34 -11.13 -22.19
CA ARG A 91 -15.81 -11.19 -22.03
C ARG A 91 -16.23 -12.23 -20.99
N SER A 92 -15.63 -13.42 -21.03
CA SER A 92 -15.91 -14.47 -20.04
C SER A 92 -15.50 -14.06 -18.63
N LEU A 93 -14.35 -13.39 -18.48
CA LEU A 93 -13.91 -12.86 -17.19
C LEU A 93 -14.86 -11.76 -16.69
N LEU A 94 -15.26 -10.83 -17.55
CA LEU A 94 -16.22 -9.78 -17.19
C LEU A 94 -17.53 -10.35 -16.61
N GLU A 95 -18.10 -11.36 -17.27
CA GLU A 95 -19.33 -12.01 -16.79
C GLU A 95 -19.13 -12.73 -15.46
N HIS A 96 -18.02 -13.44 -15.30
CA HIS A 96 -17.68 -14.11 -14.04
C HIS A 96 -17.54 -13.11 -12.89
N GLU A 97 -16.83 -12.00 -13.13
CA GLU A 97 -16.66 -10.93 -12.13
C GLU A 97 -17.99 -10.30 -11.75
N LEU A 98 -18.82 -9.92 -12.73
CA LEU A 98 -20.14 -9.32 -12.47
C LEU A 98 -21.05 -10.27 -11.67
N ALA A 99 -21.02 -11.57 -11.97
CA ALA A 99 -21.80 -12.57 -11.24
C ALA A 99 -21.33 -12.71 -9.78
N LEU A 100 -20.01 -12.70 -9.54
CA LEU A 100 -19.46 -12.79 -8.18
C LEU A 100 -19.73 -11.51 -7.37
N ILE A 101 -19.60 -10.33 -7.98
CA ILE A 101 -19.92 -9.05 -7.34
C ILE A 101 -21.40 -9.04 -6.92
N ALA A 102 -22.30 -9.46 -7.81
CA ALA A 102 -23.73 -9.51 -7.50
C ALA A 102 -24.10 -10.53 -6.42
N LYS A 103 -23.39 -11.65 -6.35
CA LYS A 103 -23.57 -12.65 -5.29
C LYS A 103 -23.17 -12.13 -3.91
N LEU A 104 -22.18 -11.23 -3.86
CA LEU A 104 -21.64 -10.65 -2.62
C LEU A 104 -22.20 -9.25 -2.31
N GLU A 105 -23.12 -8.75 -3.14
CA GLU A 105 -23.78 -7.45 -2.98
C GLU A 105 -22.81 -6.25 -2.94
N TYR A 106 -21.69 -6.34 -3.68
CA TYR A 106 -20.66 -5.28 -3.73
C TYR A 106 -20.87 -4.22 -4.82
N GLU A 107 -21.98 -4.26 -5.57
CA GLU A 107 -22.22 -3.31 -6.67
C GLU A 107 -22.19 -1.84 -6.24
N PRO A 108 -22.83 -1.44 -5.11
CA PRO A 108 -22.77 -0.06 -4.65
C PRO A 108 -21.35 0.43 -4.35
N TYR A 109 -20.48 -0.47 -3.87
CA TYR A 109 -19.08 -0.16 -3.60
C TYR A 109 -18.31 0.21 -4.87
N PHE A 110 -18.49 -0.58 -5.94
CA PHE A 110 -17.87 -0.29 -7.24
C PHE A 110 -18.41 1.00 -7.86
N LEU A 111 -19.72 1.26 -7.73
CA LEU A 111 -20.36 2.48 -8.22
C LEU A 111 -19.87 3.73 -7.48
N THR A 112 -19.70 3.64 -6.16
CA THR A 112 -19.15 4.72 -5.35
C THR A 112 -17.76 5.12 -5.84
N VAL A 113 -16.88 4.14 -6.04
CA VAL A 113 -15.53 4.41 -6.55
C VAL A 113 -15.56 4.96 -7.97
N TYR A 114 -16.39 4.39 -8.85
CA TYR A 114 -16.58 4.88 -10.22
C TYR A 114 -16.99 6.35 -10.23
N ASP A 115 -17.93 6.74 -9.37
CA ASP A 115 -18.46 8.10 -9.31
C ASP A 115 -17.46 9.10 -8.73
N VAL A 116 -16.74 8.72 -7.66
CA VAL A 116 -15.67 9.56 -7.09
C VAL A 116 -14.57 9.81 -8.13
N MET A 117 -14.20 8.78 -8.90
CA MET A 117 -13.25 8.92 -10.01
C MET A 117 -13.85 9.70 -11.18
N GLY A 118 -15.16 9.57 -11.43
CA GLY A 118 -15.90 10.38 -12.41
C GLY A 118 -15.85 11.86 -12.08
N PHE A 119 -16.08 12.23 -10.82
CA PHE A 119 -15.90 13.59 -10.33
C PHE A 119 -14.47 14.08 -10.54
N ALA A 120 -13.46 13.30 -10.12
CA ALA A 120 -12.05 13.67 -10.30
C ALA A 120 -11.72 13.96 -11.77
N ARG A 121 -12.15 13.09 -12.70
CA ARG A 121 -11.99 13.29 -14.14
C ARG A 121 -12.70 14.56 -14.64
N SER A 122 -13.93 14.83 -14.16
CA SER A 122 -14.68 16.04 -14.54
C SER A 122 -13.96 17.34 -14.14
N GLN A 123 -13.18 17.30 -13.05
CA GLN A 123 -12.38 18.42 -12.56
C GLN A 123 -10.94 18.43 -13.12
N GLY A 124 -10.62 17.52 -14.04
CA GLY A 124 -9.26 17.35 -14.57
C GLY A 124 -8.23 16.89 -13.54
N ILE A 125 -8.67 16.23 -12.46
CA ILE A 125 -7.80 15.65 -11.43
C ILE A 125 -7.35 14.27 -11.92
N PHE A 126 -6.04 14.06 -11.99
CA PHE A 126 -5.50 12.75 -12.35
C PHE A 126 -5.71 11.75 -11.22
N CYS A 127 -6.25 10.59 -11.58
CA CYS A 127 -6.49 9.49 -10.64
C CYS A 127 -6.17 8.13 -11.27
N GLN A 128 -5.72 7.18 -10.45
CA GLN A 128 -5.40 5.82 -10.88
C GLN A 128 -5.69 4.82 -9.75
N GLY A 129 -6.51 3.81 -10.04
CA GLY A 129 -6.68 2.65 -9.17
C GLY A 129 -5.49 1.70 -9.23
N ARG A 130 -5.17 1.08 -8.10
CA ARG A 130 -4.03 0.17 -7.94
C ARG A 130 -4.38 -1.01 -7.01
N GLY A 131 -3.38 -1.86 -6.76
CA GLY A 131 -3.52 -2.92 -5.76
C GLY A 131 -4.29 -4.09 -6.35
N SER A 132 -5.13 -4.73 -5.54
CA SER A 132 -6.00 -5.83 -5.97
C SER A 132 -7.00 -5.43 -7.04
N ALA A 133 -7.46 -4.17 -7.06
CA ALA A 133 -8.39 -3.67 -8.07
C ALA A 133 -7.84 -3.78 -9.51
N ALA A 134 -6.51 -3.83 -9.68
CA ALA A 134 -5.88 -4.02 -10.98
C ALA A 134 -6.01 -5.46 -11.50
N ASN A 135 -6.50 -6.41 -10.69
CA ASN A 135 -6.85 -7.78 -11.08
C ASN A 135 -8.33 -7.93 -11.49
N SER A 136 -9.04 -6.84 -11.79
CA SER A 136 -10.45 -6.87 -12.22
C SER A 136 -10.66 -6.26 -13.60
N VAL A 137 -11.32 -7.01 -14.48
CA VAL A 137 -11.83 -6.56 -15.77
C VAL A 137 -12.95 -5.53 -15.57
N VAL A 138 -13.83 -5.71 -14.56
CA VAL A 138 -14.84 -4.71 -14.21
C VAL A 138 -14.18 -3.37 -13.88
N CYS A 139 -13.18 -3.35 -13.00
CA CYS A 139 -12.43 -2.13 -12.69
C CYS A 139 -11.72 -1.52 -13.91
N TYR A 140 -11.20 -2.34 -14.82
CA TYR A 140 -10.57 -1.86 -16.05
C TYR A 140 -11.58 -1.19 -17.00
N CYS A 141 -12.77 -1.79 -17.15
CA CYS A 141 -13.87 -1.27 -17.98
C CYS A 141 -14.44 0.03 -17.40
N LEU A 142 -14.64 0.09 -16.08
CA LEU A 142 -15.07 1.30 -15.36
C LEU A 142 -14.00 2.42 -15.32
N ARG A 143 -12.83 2.18 -15.91
CA ARG A 143 -11.67 3.08 -15.87
C ARG A 143 -11.24 3.43 -14.44
N ILE A 144 -11.47 2.50 -13.50
CA ILE A 144 -10.91 2.55 -12.16
C ILE A 144 -9.43 2.22 -12.26
N THR A 145 -9.07 1.20 -13.04
CA THR A 145 -7.68 0.86 -13.35
C THR A 145 -7.36 1.07 -14.82
N SER A 146 -6.08 1.27 -15.10
CA SER A 146 -5.57 1.44 -16.47
C SER A 146 -4.72 0.24 -16.94
N VAL A 147 -4.66 -0.82 -16.12
CA VAL A 147 -3.93 -2.06 -16.41
C VAL A 147 -4.86 -2.97 -17.20
N SER A 148 -4.47 -3.34 -18.41
CA SER A 148 -5.30 -4.22 -19.22
C SER A 148 -5.11 -5.69 -18.79
N PRO A 149 -6.18 -6.51 -18.87
CA PRO A 149 -6.14 -7.92 -18.44
C PRO A 149 -5.14 -8.79 -19.22
N GLU A 150 -4.63 -8.31 -20.35
CA GLU A 150 -3.66 -9.00 -21.20
C GLU A 150 -2.21 -8.84 -20.73
N ILE A 151 -1.91 -7.84 -19.89
CA ILE A 151 -0.54 -7.53 -19.45
C ILE A 151 0.02 -8.64 -18.54
N GLY A 152 -0.82 -9.21 -17.68
CA GLY A 152 -0.39 -10.13 -16.62
C GLY A 152 -1.39 -11.27 -16.37
N SER A 153 -1.06 -12.06 -15.35
CA SER A 153 -1.90 -13.16 -14.89
C SER A 153 -3.00 -12.65 -13.98
N MET A 154 -4.20 -12.43 -14.51
CA MET A 154 -5.35 -11.96 -13.72
C MET A 154 -5.84 -13.07 -12.77
N VAL A 155 -5.86 -12.79 -11.47
CA VAL A 155 -6.47 -13.63 -10.43
C VAL A 155 -7.50 -12.79 -9.68
N PHE A 156 -8.74 -12.79 -10.15
CA PHE A 156 -9.81 -11.95 -9.60
C PHE A 156 -10.16 -12.33 -8.16
N GLU A 157 -10.05 -13.60 -7.80
CA GLU A 157 -10.29 -14.14 -6.46
C GLU A 157 -9.31 -13.58 -5.41
N ARG A 158 -8.22 -12.94 -5.87
CA ARG A 158 -7.35 -12.14 -5.01
C ARG A 158 -8.05 -10.87 -4.52
N PHE A 159 -8.90 -10.28 -5.33
CA PHE A 159 -9.61 -9.04 -5.06
C PHE A 159 -10.96 -9.29 -4.38
N VAL A 160 -11.79 -10.17 -4.96
CA VAL A 160 -13.13 -10.51 -4.44
C VAL A 160 -13.25 -12.03 -4.38
N SER A 161 -13.58 -12.60 -3.22
CA SER A 161 -13.73 -14.05 -3.04
C SER A 161 -14.86 -14.38 -2.08
N GLU A 162 -15.67 -15.38 -2.43
CA GLU A 162 -16.73 -15.92 -1.56
C GLU A 162 -16.17 -16.65 -0.33
N ALA A 163 -14.98 -17.24 -0.45
CA ALA A 163 -14.34 -17.94 0.65
C ALA A 163 -13.72 -16.99 1.70
N ARG A 164 -13.89 -15.67 1.52
CA ARG A 164 -13.40 -14.63 2.43
C ARG A 164 -14.58 -13.86 3.03
N GLU A 165 -14.53 -13.70 4.34
CA GLU A 165 -15.30 -12.69 5.07
C GLU A 165 -14.51 -11.36 5.16
N GLU A 166 -13.63 -11.09 4.19
CA GLU A 166 -12.82 -9.87 4.13
C GLU A 166 -13.42 -8.92 3.08
N ALA A 167 -13.61 -7.66 3.47
CA ALA A 167 -14.06 -6.59 2.58
C ALA A 167 -13.07 -6.35 1.42
N PRO A 168 -13.53 -6.18 0.16
CA PRO A 168 -12.66 -5.77 -0.93
C PRO A 168 -12.13 -4.36 -0.71
N ASP A 169 -10.88 -4.13 -1.08
CA ASP A 169 -10.19 -2.84 -0.95
C ASP A 169 -9.81 -2.31 -2.34
N ILE A 170 -10.41 -1.17 -2.73
CA ILE A 170 -10.07 -0.43 -3.94
C ILE A 170 -9.28 0.83 -3.55
N ASP A 171 -7.97 0.72 -3.70
CA ASP A 171 -7.04 1.84 -3.55
C ASP A 171 -7.07 2.72 -4.80
N VAL A 172 -7.40 4.01 -4.64
CA VAL A 172 -7.28 5.00 -5.72
C VAL A 172 -6.31 6.11 -5.34
N ASP A 173 -5.27 6.27 -6.15
CA ASP A 173 -4.38 7.42 -6.05
C ASP A 173 -4.96 8.61 -6.78
N PHE A 174 -4.98 9.76 -6.12
CA PHE A 174 -5.28 11.06 -6.71
C PHE A 174 -4.05 11.97 -6.66
N GLU A 175 -4.08 13.06 -7.41
CA GLU A 175 -3.09 14.13 -7.26
C GLU A 175 -2.97 14.60 -5.82
N HIS A 176 -1.73 14.64 -5.30
CA HIS A 176 -1.48 15.03 -3.92
C HIS A 176 -2.04 16.42 -3.58
N GLU A 177 -1.87 17.40 -4.47
CA GLU A 177 -2.29 18.79 -4.26
C GLU A 177 -3.80 19.01 -4.35
N ARG A 178 -4.51 18.14 -5.08
CA ARG A 178 -5.94 18.29 -5.39
C ARG A 178 -6.82 17.22 -4.74
N ARG A 179 -6.22 16.32 -3.95
CA ARG A 179 -6.96 15.28 -3.22
C ARG A 179 -8.04 15.86 -2.32
N GLU A 180 -7.82 17.06 -1.76
CA GLU A 180 -8.82 17.69 -0.89
C GLU A 180 -10.16 17.92 -1.61
N GLU A 181 -10.13 18.29 -2.89
CA GLU A 181 -11.35 18.48 -3.68
C GLU A 181 -12.18 17.18 -3.76
N VAL A 182 -11.50 16.03 -3.86
CA VAL A 182 -12.14 14.71 -3.91
C VAL A 182 -12.71 14.33 -2.54
N ILE A 183 -11.97 14.61 -1.46
CA ILE A 183 -12.44 14.40 -0.08
C ILE A 183 -13.71 15.21 0.19
N GLN A 184 -13.71 16.48 -0.15
CA GLN A 184 -14.87 17.35 0.06
C GLN A 184 -16.06 16.90 -0.80
N HIS A 185 -15.83 16.45 -2.04
CA HIS A 185 -16.90 15.87 -2.85
C HIS A 185 -17.59 14.67 -2.19
N ILE A 186 -16.84 13.79 -1.53
CA ILE A 186 -17.42 12.65 -0.79
C ILE A 186 -18.30 13.17 0.36
N TYR A 187 -17.82 14.15 1.13
CA TYR A 187 -18.61 14.75 2.20
C TYR A 187 -19.85 15.49 1.70
N ASP A 188 -19.75 16.21 0.58
CA ASP A 188 -20.87 16.94 -0.04
C ASP A 188 -21.94 15.97 -0.56
N ARG A 189 -21.52 14.83 -1.12
CA ARG A 189 -22.41 13.81 -1.68
C ARG A 189 -23.12 13.00 -0.60
N TYR A 190 -22.38 12.48 0.38
CA TYR A 190 -22.92 11.54 1.36
C TYR A 190 -23.33 12.20 2.69
N GLY A 191 -22.81 13.39 2.99
CA GLY A 191 -22.98 14.04 4.28
C GLY A 191 -21.88 13.71 5.28
N ARG A 192 -21.48 14.70 6.08
CA ARG A 192 -20.45 14.57 7.12
C ARG A 192 -20.88 13.74 8.32
N ASP A 193 -22.18 13.50 8.45
CA ASP A 193 -22.83 12.63 9.43
C ASP A 193 -22.90 11.17 8.97
N ARG A 194 -22.61 10.88 7.69
CA ARG A 194 -22.64 9.53 7.10
C ARG A 194 -21.28 9.05 6.57
N ALA A 195 -20.33 9.97 6.38
CA ALA A 195 -18.99 9.69 5.93
C ALA A 195 -17.94 10.18 6.93
N GLY A 196 -16.86 9.40 7.09
CA GLY A 196 -15.77 9.73 8.01
C GLY A 196 -14.44 9.08 7.62
N LEU A 197 -13.35 9.75 7.95
CA LEU A 197 -11.99 9.23 7.79
C LEU A 197 -11.65 8.31 8.96
N CYS A 198 -11.04 7.15 8.69
CA CYS A 198 -10.52 6.29 9.75
C CYS A 198 -9.42 6.99 10.56
N ALA A 199 -9.23 6.54 11.79
CA ALA A 199 -8.06 6.90 12.56
C ALA A 199 -6.84 6.08 12.16
N THR A 200 -5.68 6.50 12.64
CA THR A 200 -4.47 5.69 12.68
C THR A 200 -3.96 5.71 14.11
N VAL A 201 -3.92 4.55 14.75
CA VAL A 201 -3.37 4.44 16.11
C VAL A 201 -1.84 4.50 16.04
N VAL A 202 -1.28 5.64 16.45
CA VAL A 202 0.17 5.80 16.47
C VAL A 202 0.73 5.17 17.73
N HIS A 203 1.56 4.16 17.56
CA HIS A 203 2.18 3.42 18.65
C HIS A 203 3.61 3.89 18.95
N TYR A 204 4.09 3.69 20.17
CA TYR A 204 5.50 3.85 20.50
C TYR A 204 6.35 2.79 19.79
N ARG A 205 7.16 3.22 18.82
CA ARG A 205 8.17 2.39 18.15
C ARG A 205 9.56 2.70 18.73
N GLY A 206 10.52 1.78 18.63
CA GLY A 206 11.82 1.83 19.34
C GLY A 206 12.47 3.21 19.45
N LYS A 207 12.74 3.90 18.32
CA LYS A 207 13.37 5.24 18.34
C LYS A 207 12.54 6.30 19.07
N ARG A 208 11.21 6.27 18.92
CA ARG A 208 10.31 7.23 19.59
C ARG A 208 10.17 6.89 21.08
N ALA A 209 10.06 5.61 21.42
CA ALA A 209 10.04 5.12 22.80
C ALA A 209 11.31 5.57 23.56
N ILE A 210 12.51 5.33 22.99
CA ILE A 210 13.79 5.80 23.56
C ILE A 210 13.78 7.31 23.78
N ARG A 211 13.32 8.08 22.79
CA ARG A 211 13.34 9.54 22.87
C ARG A 211 12.42 10.07 23.96
N GLU A 212 11.19 9.58 24.04
CA GLU A 212 10.20 10.09 25.01
C GLU A 212 10.50 9.59 26.43
N VAL A 213 10.80 8.30 26.60
CA VAL A 213 11.18 7.72 27.91
C VAL A 213 12.52 8.27 28.39
N GLY A 214 13.54 8.34 27.53
CA GLY A 214 14.85 8.90 27.89
C GLY A 214 14.74 10.36 28.34
N ARG A 215 13.96 11.18 27.63
CA ARG A 215 13.70 12.57 28.03
C ARG A 215 12.94 12.64 29.36
N ALA A 216 11.96 11.77 29.58
CA ALA A 216 11.20 11.71 30.83
C ALA A 216 12.10 11.33 32.01
N MET A 217 12.98 10.35 31.82
CA MET A 217 13.97 9.87 32.80
C MET A 217 15.10 10.88 33.06
N GLY A 218 15.31 11.81 32.14
CA GLY A 218 16.26 12.92 32.30
C GLY A 218 17.61 12.70 31.62
N LEU A 219 17.68 11.77 30.66
CA LEU A 219 18.84 11.62 29.78
C LEU A 219 19.03 12.87 28.92
N THR A 220 20.29 13.18 28.61
CA THR A 220 20.64 14.27 27.69
C THR A 220 20.23 13.92 26.26
N THR A 221 20.08 14.94 25.42
CA THR A 221 19.81 14.76 23.98
C THR A 221 20.87 13.90 23.30
N ASP A 222 22.13 14.05 23.71
CA ASP A 222 23.26 13.31 23.14
C ASP A 222 23.19 11.83 23.51
N ALA A 223 22.88 11.51 24.78
CA ALA A 223 22.69 10.13 25.23
C ALA A 223 21.49 9.48 24.51
N VAL A 224 20.36 10.19 24.39
CA VAL A 224 19.19 9.71 23.65
C VAL A 224 19.51 9.45 22.18
N SER A 225 20.26 10.37 21.54
CA SER A 225 20.68 10.22 20.15
C SER A 225 21.63 9.03 19.97
N ALA A 226 22.61 8.88 20.88
CA ALA A 226 23.54 7.76 20.89
C ALA A 226 22.81 6.42 20.99
N ILE A 227 21.90 6.26 21.96
CA ILE A 227 21.10 5.04 22.11
C ILE A 227 20.23 4.80 20.86
N SER A 228 19.55 5.84 20.37
CA SER A 228 18.68 5.74 19.19
C SER A 228 19.44 5.41 17.90
N SER A 229 20.73 5.72 17.81
CA SER A 229 21.59 5.44 16.64
C SER A 229 21.97 3.97 16.52
N GLN A 230 21.95 3.23 17.64
CA GLN A 230 22.28 1.81 17.70
C GLN A 230 21.13 0.90 17.24
N LEU A 231 19.93 1.45 17.07
CA LEU A 231 18.79 0.75 16.49
C LEU A 231 18.85 0.76 14.96
N TRP A 232 19.29 -0.37 14.39
CA TRP A 232 19.22 -0.67 12.96
C TRP A 232 18.09 -1.67 12.66
N GLY A 233 17.14 -1.28 11.79
CA GLY A 233 16.06 -2.16 11.31
C GLY A 233 14.89 -2.38 12.28
N PHE A 234 13.94 -3.23 11.86
CA PHE A 234 12.73 -3.65 12.60
C PHE A 234 13.03 -4.57 13.81
N PHE A 235 14.24 -4.54 14.35
CA PHE A 235 14.65 -5.47 15.39
C PHE A 235 14.11 -5.10 16.77
N ASP A 236 13.70 -6.17 17.44
CA ASP A 236 13.25 -6.25 18.81
C ASP A 236 14.22 -5.56 19.77
N THR A 237 13.68 -4.76 20.69
CA THR A 237 14.44 -4.15 21.81
C THR A 237 14.79 -5.18 22.88
N SER A 238 14.35 -6.43 22.73
CA SER A 238 14.76 -7.58 23.53
C SER A 238 16.25 -7.88 23.35
N GLY A 239 17.08 -7.10 24.04
CA GLY A 239 18.53 -7.21 23.98
C GLY A 239 19.15 -6.23 22.99
N MET A 240 19.12 -4.93 23.33
CA MET A 240 20.28 -4.12 22.93
C MET A 240 21.50 -4.79 23.55
N ALA A 241 22.33 -5.42 22.71
CA ALA A 241 23.53 -6.09 23.18
C ALA A 241 24.33 -5.08 24.01
N GLU A 242 24.66 -5.44 25.26
CA GLU A 242 25.47 -4.63 26.18
C GLU A 242 26.72 -4.06 25.48
N GLN A 243 27.27 -4.83 24.54
CA GLN A 243 28.34 -4.43 23.65
C GLN A 243 28.06 -3.14 22.85
N ARG A 244 26.85 -2.97 22.28
CA ARG A 244 26.47 -1.76 21.52
C ARG A 244 26.33 -0.53 22.42
N LEU A 245 25.91 -0.71 23.66
CA LEU A 245 25.87 0.39 24.64
C LEU A 245 27.29 0.84 24.99
N ARG A 246 28.19 -0.11 25.23
CA ARG A 246 29.61 0.17 25.48
C ARG A 246 30.29 0.85 24.29
N GLU A 247 29.95 0.46 23.06
CA GLU A 247 30.47 1.08 21.83
C GLU A 247 30.11 2.57 21.70
N VAL A 248 28.97 3.01 22.26
CA VAL A 248 28.60 4.42 22.33
C VAL A 248 29.02 5.12 23.62
N GLY A 249 29.87 4.47 24.42
CA GLY A 249 30.39 5.02 25.67
C GLY A 249 29.37 5.05 26.81
N LEU A 250 28.32 4.22 26.75
CA LEU A 250 27.34 4.07 27.82
C LEU A 250 27.64 2.81 28.64
N ASP A 251 27.55 2.95 29.96
CA ASP A 251 27.74 1.84 30.89
C ASP A 251 26.44 1.03 31.03
N PRO A 252 26.38 -0.23 30.55
CA PRO A 252 25.18 -1.05 30.69
C PRO A 252 24.85 -1.40 32.15
N ASP A 253 25.84 -1.33 33.05
CA ASP A 253 25.69 -1.61 34.47
C ASP A 253 25.13 -0.38 35.24
N ASP A 254 25.00 0.78 34.57
CA ASP A 254 24.35 1.95 35.15
C ASP A 254 22.86 1.68 35.40
N ARG A 255 22.47 1.74 36.68
CA ARG A 255 21.10 1.43 37.12
C ARG A 255 20.07 2.35 36.47
N HIS A 256 20.39 3.64 36.29
CA HIS A 256 19.45 4.60 35.73
C HIS A 256 19.19 4.33 34.25
N LEU A 257 20.24 4.01 33.50
CA LEU A 257 20.16 3.57 32.12
C LEU A 257 19.40 2.26 31.99
N SER A 258 19.74 1.25 32.79
CA SER A 258 19.07 -0.05 32.80
C SER A 258 17.54 0.09 33.01
N GLN A 259 17.12 0.87 34.01
CA GLN A 259 15.71 1.17 34.26
C GLN A 259 15.05 1.92 33.10
N THR A 260 15.77 2.86 32.48
CA THR A 260 15.27 3.59 31.31
C THR A 260 15.01 2.64 30.14
N LEU A 261 15.92 1.70 29.88
CA LEU A 261 15.79 0.73 28.79
C LEU A 261 14.68 -0.29 29.06
N GLU A 262 14.49 -0.69 30.32
CA GLU A 262 13.37 -1.54 30.72
C GLU A 262 12.03 -0.85 30.43
N LEU A 263 11.89 0.43 30.81
CA LEU A 263 10.69 1.22 30.53
C LEU A 263 10.46 1.44 29.03
N VAL A 264 11.53 1.63 28.25
CA VAL A 264 11.46 1.69 26.78
C VAL A 264 10.88 0.40 26.21
N SER A 265 11.32 -0.76 26.72
CA SER A 265 10.81 -2.06 26.29
C SER A 265 9.33 -2.23 26.66
N GLN A 266 8.95 -1.82 27.87
CA GLN A 266 7.56 -1.93 28.34
C GLN A 266 6.58 -1.03 27.57
N ILE A 267 6.98 0.19 27.18
CA ILE A 267 6.11 1.11 26.44
C ILE A 267 6.05 0.79 24.94
N GLN A 268 6.97 -0.03 24.42
CA GLN A 268 7.00 -0.36 23.01
C GLN A 268 5.71 -1.08 22.60
N GLY A 269 5.06 -0.56 21.55
CA GLY A 269 3.75 -1.06 21.12
C GLY A 269 2.57 -0.50 21.91
N PHE A 270 2.74 0.36 22.91
CA PHE A 270 1.62 1.09 23.52
C PHE A 270 1.08 2.14 22.55
N PRO A 271 -0.26 2.37 22.51
CA PRO A 271 -0.86 3.45 21.76
C PRO A 271 -0.48 4.80 22.39
N ARG A 272 -0.17 5.79 21.55
CA ARG A 272 0.23 7.14 21.98
C ARG A 272 -0.86 8.17 21.74
N HIS A 273 -1.43 8.18 20.54
CA HIS A 273 -2.48 9.10 20.11
C HIS A 273 -3.10 8.59 18.81
N LEU A 274 -4.31 9.07 18.52
CA LEU A 274 -4.92 8.92 17.20
C LEU A 274 -4.35 9.97 16.26
N SER A 275 -4.08 9.55 15.03
CA SER A 275 -3.84 10.42 13.89
C SER A 275 -4.91 10.16 12.84
N GLN A 276 -4.97 10.97 11.78
CA GLN A 276 -5.91 10.78 10.70
C GLN A 276 -5.34 9.76 9.71
N HIS A 277 -6.13 8.78 9.29
CA HIS A 277 -5.74 7.90 8.20
C HIS A 277 -5.52 8.70 6.93
N VAL A 278 -4.54 8.29 6.13
CA VAL A 278 -4.09 9.07 4.98
C VAL A 278 -5.10 9.12 3.83
N GLY A 279 -6.15 8.30 3.86
CA GLY A 279 -7.21 8.34 2.85
C GLY A 279 -8.37 7.39 3.03
N GLY A 280 -8.47 6.67 4.15
CA GLY A 280 -9.46 5.59 4.31
C GLY A 280 -10.79 6.18 4.75
N PHE A 281 -11.78 6.11 3.88
CA PHE A 281 -13.14 6.58 4.15
C PHE A 281 -14.06 5.43 4.48
N VAL A 282 -14.82 5.59 5.55
CA VAL A 282 -16.04 4.82 5.81
C VAL A 282 -17.22 5.67 5.38
N ILE A 283 -18.15 5.04 4.66
CA ILE A 283 -19.39 5.66 4.20
C ILE A 283 -20.54 4.73 4.59
N THR A 284 -21.63 5.29 5.10
CA THR A 284 -22.78 4.55 5.64
C THR A 284 -24.09 5.01 4.99
N GLU A 285 -25.08 4.12 4.90
CA GLU A 285 -26.44 4.51 4.50
C GLU A 285 -27.13 5.33 5.58
N GLY A 286 -27.03 4.86 6.84
CA GLY A 286 -27.52 5.56 8.02
C GLY A 286 -26.51 6.56 8.59
N ARG A 287 -26.75 6.98 9.84
CA ARG A 287 -25.85 7.87 10.57
C ARG A 287 -24.61 7.15 11.06
N LEU A 288 -23.44 7.70 10.79
CA LEU A 288 -22.16 7.13 11.19
C LEU A 288 -21.99 7.12 12.72
N ASP A 289 -22.56 8.11 13.42
CA ASP A 289 -22.49 8.21 14.88
C ASP A 289 -23.42 7.24 15.63
N GLU A 290 -24.24 6.47 14.92
CA GLU A 290 -24.94 5.30 15.47
C GLU A 290 -24.06 4.04 15.52
N LEU A 291 -22.95 4.03 14.75
CA LEU A 291 -21.98 2.93 14.73
C LEU A 291 -20.76 3.23 15.60
N VAL A 292 -20.20 4.43 15.47
CA VAL A 292 -18.91 4.79 16.07
C VAL A 292 -18.87 6.26 16.48
N PRO A 293 -18.23 6.61 17.61
CA PRO A 293 -17.98 8.00 17.95
C PRO A 293 -17.24 8.74 16.82
N ILE A 294 -17.75 9.93 16.47
CA ILE A 294 -17.18 10.79 15.44
C ILE A 294 -16.59 12.06 16.06
N GLU A 295 -15.52 12.57 15.45
CA GLU A 295 -14.87 13.83 15.85
C GLU A 295 -14.63 14.73 14.63
N ASN A 296 -14.53 16.04 14.87
CA ASN A 296 -14.03 16.95 13.85
C ASN A 296 -12.54 16.74 13.68
N ALA A 297 -12.07 16.63 12.43
CA ALA A 297 -10.64 16.62 12.16
C ALA A 297 -10.02 18.00 12.41
N THR A 298 -8.69 18.06 12.52
CA THR A 298 -7.96 19.33 12.63
C THR A 298 -8.13 20.21 11.39
N MET A 299 -8.32 19.58 10.22
CA MET A 299 -8.68 20.28 8.99
C MET A 299 -10.18 20.55 8.99
N GLU A 300 -10.54 21.80 8.70
CA GLU A 300 -11.93 22.24 8.62
C GLU A 300 -12.71 21.41 7.59
N GLY A 301 -13.99 21.15 7.88
CA GLY A 301 -14.86 20.42 6.97
C GLY A 301 -14.66 18.90 6.95
N ARG A 302 -13.81 18.32 7.81
CA ARG A 302 -13.59 16.87 7.87
C ARG A 302 -14.13 16.21 9.14
N THR A 303 -14.62 14.98 9.00
CA THR A 303 -15.08 14.12 10.08
C THR A 303 -14.18 12.89 10.17
N VAL A 304 -13.77 12.50 11.37
CA VAL A 304 -12.95 11.31 11.63
C VAL A 304 -13.66 10.36 12.60
N ILE A 305 -13.46 9.06 12.45
CA ILE A 305 -13.89 8.04 13.39
C ILE A 305 -12.71 7.59 14.26
N CYS A 306 -12.98 7.06 15.45
CA CYS A 306 -11.92 6.62 16.37
C CYS A 306 -11.30 5.25 16.03
N TRP A 307 -11.89 4.50 15.09
CA TRP A 307 -11.42 3.19 14.66
C TRP A 307 -10.35 3.28 13.58
N ASP A 308 -9.34 2.41 13.68
CA ASP A 308 -8.34 2.26 12.63
C ASP A 308 -8.75 1.19 11.61
N LYS A 309 -7.83 0.89 10.68
CA LYS A 309 -8.05 -0.10 9.63
C LYS A 309 -8.40 -1.48 10.20
N ASP A 310 -7.69 -1.94 11.23
CA ASP A 310 -7.86 -3.29 11.75
C ASP A 310 -9.22 -3.41 12.46
N ASP A 311 -9.65 -2.33 13.13
CA ASP A 311 -10.97 -2.26 13.78
C ASP A 311 -12.12 -2.33 12.76
N ILE A 312 -12.06 -1.57 11.66
CA ILE A 312 -13.11 -1.58 10.64
C ILE A 312 -13.13 -2.88 9.83
N ASP A 313 -11.97 -3.48 9.57
CA ASP A 313 -11.84 -4.77 8.89
C ASP A 313 -12.47 -5.87 9.77
N ALA A 314 -12.27 -5.83 11.10
CA ALA A 314 -12.88 -6.78 12.04
C ALA A 314 -14.41 -6.67 12.13
N LEU A 315 -14.96 -5.49 11.84
CA LEU A 315 -16.40 -5.22 11.81
C LEU A 315 -17.03 -5.41 10.43
N GLY A 316 -16.25 -5.83 9.42
CA GLY A 316 -16.73 -6.02 8.05
C GLY A 316 -17.16 -4.71 7.36
N ILE A 317 -16.63 -3.57 7.81
CA ILE A 317 -16.96 -2.25 7.27
C ILE A 317 -16.12 -2.01 6.01
N LEU A 318 -16.80 -1.69 4.90
CA LEU A 318 -16.14 -1.35 3.64
C LEU A 318 -15.47 0.02 3.74
N LYS A 319 -14.27 0.13 3.17
CA LYS A 319 -13.53 1.39 3.06
C LYS A 319 -13.21 1.76 1.63
N VAL A 320 -13.22 3.06 1.36
CA VAL A 320 -12.74 3.64 0.09
C VAL A 320 -11.46 4.41 0.37
N ASP A 321 -10.35 3.99 -0.24
CA ASP A 321 -9.05 4.62 -0.01
C ASP A 321 -8.79 5.73 -1.04
N VAL A 322 -8.97 6.98 -0.61
CA VAL A 322 -8.67 8.21 -1.35
C VAL A 322 -7.24 8.63 -1.05
N LEU A 323 -6.30 8.09 -1.81
CA LEU A 323 -4.87 8.23 -1.55
C LEU A 323 -4.28 9.41 -2.34
N ALA A 324 -3.10 9.86 -1.94
CA ALA A 324 -2.37 10.94 -2.60
C ALA A 324 -1.07 10.43 -3.21
N LEU A 325 -0.83 10.76 -4.48
CA LEU A 325 0.42 10.46 -5.16
C LEU A 325 1.01 11.71 -5.82
N GLY A 326 2.14 12.18 -5.30
CA GLY A 326 2.82 13.39 -5.81
C GLY A 326 3.23 13.28 -7.27
N MET A 327 3.54 12.07 -7.76
CA MET A 327 3.88 11.85 -9.16
C MET A 327 2.73 12.18 -10.11
N LEU A 328 1.47 11.95 -9.71
CA LEU A 328 0.32 12.33 -10.53
C LEU A 328 0.25 13.85 -10.71
N SER A 329 0.50 14.61 -9.63
CA SER A 329 0.59 16.07 -9.71
C SER A 329 1.73 16.53 -10.61
N CYS A 330 2.91 15.89 -10.52
CA CYS A 330 4.04 16.19 -11.40
C CYS A 330 3.73 15.88 -12.88
N ILE A 331 3.14 14.72 -13.18
CA ILE A 331 2.77 14.34 -14.57
C ILE A 331 1.74 15.33 -15.12
N ARG A 332 0.71 15.68 -14.35
CA ARG A 332 -0.31 16.64 -14.79
C ARG A 332 0.29 18.02 -15.07
N LYS A 333 1.15 18.55 -14.19
CA LYS A 333 1.92 19.79 -14.46
C LYS A 333 2.76 19.70 -15.73
N ALA A 334 3.43 18.56 -15.94
CA ALA A 334 4.25 18.34 -17.14
C ALA A 334 3.39 18.30 -18.42
N PHE A 335 2.21 17.67 -18.39
CA PHE A 335 1.28 17.66 -19.51
C PHE A 335 0.69 19.04 -19.79
N ASP A 336 0.39 19.83 -18.76
CA ASP A 336 -0.04 21.23 -18.93
C ASP A 336 1.05 22.06 -19.62
N LEU A 337 2.30 21.92 -19.19
CA LEU A 337 3.44 22.59 -19.81
C LEU A 337 3.69 22.11 -21.24
N LEU A 338 3.56 20.81 -21.53
CA LEU A 338 3.65 20.26 -22.89
C LEU A 338 2.57 20.84 -23.81
N ARG A 339 1.33 20.93 -23.32
CA ARG A 339 0.21 21.52 -24.06
C ARG A 339 0.44 23.00 -24.32
N LEU A 340 1.01 23.73 -23.35
CA LEU A 340 1.29 25.16 -23.46
C LEU A 340 2.43 25.45 -24.45
N HIS A 341 3.58 24.80 -24.30
CA HIS A 341 4.82 25.14 -25.03
C HIS A 341 5.01 24.33 -26.31
N HIS A 342 4.49 23.11 -26.38
CA HIS A 342 4.73 22.19 -27.50
C HIS A 342 3.45 21.79 -28.25
N ARG A 343 2.25 22.21 -27.77
CA ARG A 343 0.95 21.82 -28.33
C ARG A 343 0.76 20.29 -28.39
N ILE A 344 1.43 19.57 -27.51
CA ILE A 344 1.33 18.12 -27.37
C ILE A 344 0.30 17.84 -26.27
N ASP A 345 -0.67 16.98 -26.56
CA ASP A 345 -1.77 16.66 -25.65
C ASP A 345 -1.80 15.16 -25.28
N HIS A 346 -1.44 14.88 -24.03
CA HIS A 346 -1.40 13.55 -23.42
C HIS A 346 -2.24 13.50 -22.14
N SER A 347 -2.68 12.30 -21.80
CA SER A 347 -3.35 11.99 -20.54
C SER A 347 -2.93 10.60 -20.05
N LEU A 348 -3.41 10.16 -18.88
CA LEU A 348 -3.14 8.81 -18.37
C LEU A 348 -3.76 7.71 -19.26
N ASP A 349 -4.86 8.01 -19.94
CA ASP A 349 -5.48 7.12 -20.93
C ASP A 349 -4.82 7.27 -22.31
N LYS A 350 -4.55 8.51 -22.74
CA LYS A 350 -3.87 8.81 -24.02
C LYS A 350 -2.36 8.94 -23.81
N ARG A 351 -1.74 7.81 -23.49
CA ARG A 351 -0.33 7.73 -23.10
C ARG A 351 0.61 8.09 -24.25
N PRO A 352 1.83 8.54 -23.94
CA PRO A 352 2.89 8.65 -24.93
C PRO A 352 3.21 7.30 -25.59
N PRO A 353 3.64 7.29 -26.86
CA PRO A 353 3.95 6.07 -27.59
C PRO A 353 5.16 5.34 -26.99
N ASN A 354 5.22 4.03 -27.21
CA ASN A 354 6.33 3.21 -26.72
C ASN A 354 7.62 3.44 -27.52
N GLU A 355 8.56 4.19 -26.95
CA GLU A 355 9.80 4.63 -27.59
C GLU A 355 11.06 3.92 -27.06
N PRO A 356 11.90 3.29 -27.92
CA PRO A 356 13.16 2.65 -27.53
C PRO A 356 14.13 3.57 -26.77
N LYS A 357 14.15 4.86 -27.11
CA LYS A 357 15.03 5.86 -26.48
C LYS A 357 14.78 6.03 -24.98
N VAL A 358 13.53 5.85 -24.53
CA VAL A 358 13.18 5.90 -23.10
C VAL A 358 13.87 4.78 -22.36
N TYR A 359 13.85 3.57 -22.92
CA TYR A 359 14.54 2.43 -22.35
C TYR A 359 16.06 2.58 -22.41
N ASP A 360 16.62 3.17 -23.47
CA ASP A 360 18.06 3.45 -23.55
C ASP A 360 18.53 4.42 -22.47
N MET A 361 17.73 5.45 -22.16
CA MET A 361 17.98 6.37 -21.04
C MET A 361 17.95 5.60 -19.71
N LEU A 362 16.92 4.80 -19.48
CA LEU A 362 16.81 3.98 -18.26
C LEU A 362 17.97 2.98 -18.14
N CYS A 363 18.40 2.33 -19.22
CA CYS A 363 19.57 1.44 -19.24
C CYS A 363 20.86 2.13 -18.79
N LYS A 364 20.97 3.46 -18.92
CA LYS A 364 22.12 4.24 -18.45
C LYS A 364 21.98 4.70 -16.99
N ALA A 365 20.94 4.22 -16.29
CA ALA A 365 20.53 4.66 -14.96
C ALA A 365 20.11 6.14 -14.88
N ASP A 366 19.84 6.78 -16.01
CA ASP A 366 19.44 8.18 -16.05
C ASP A 366 17.94 8.32 -15.70
N SER A 367 17.69 8.31 -14.39
CA SER A 367 16.36 8.11 -13.82
C SER A 367 16.09 9.01 -12.62
N LEU A 368 16.90 10.04 -12.39
CA LEU A 368 16.65 11.04 -11.35
C LEU A 368 15.25 11.64 -11.53
N GLY A 369 14.43 11.61 -10.47
CA GLY A 369 13.05 12.09 -10.47
C GLY A 369 12.04 11.16 -11.13
N VAL A 370 12.47 10.11 -11.83
CA VAL A 370 11.58 9.14 -12.49
C VAL A 370 10.94 8.25 -11.42
N PHE A 371 9.62 8.14 -11.49
CA PHE A 371 8.82 7.45 -10.47
C PHE A 371 9.32 6.03 -10.19
N GLN A 372 9.40 5.62 -8.91
CA GLN A 372 9.79 4.28 -8.43
C GLN A 372 11.21 3.78 -8.78
N VAL A 373 11.88 4.35 -9.80
CA VAL A 373 13.17 3.84 -10.32
C VAL A 373 14.35 4.78 -10.07
N GLU A 374 14.16 5.86 -9.31
CA GLU A 374 15.17 6.89 -9.02
C GLU A 374 16.10 6.58 -7.83
N SER A 375 15.79 5.57 -7.00
CA SER A 375 16.59 5.26 -5.81
C SER A 375 17.96 4.70 -6.20
N ARG A 376 18.98 4.83 -5.34
CA ARG A 376 20.33 4.30 -5.62
C ARG A 376 20.34 2.81 -6.00
N ALA A 377 19.57 2.01 -5.27
CA ALA A 377 19.45 0.58 -5.56
C ALA A 377 18.84 0.34 -6.95
N GLN A 378 17.76 1.05 -7.28
CA GLN A 378 17.13 0.99 -8.61
C GLN A 378 18.07 1.45 -9.73
N MET A 379 18.73 2.59 -9.55
CA MET A 379 19.73 3.13 -10.50
C MET A 379 20.88 2.16 -10.74
N SER A 380 21.36 1.46 -9.71
CA SER A 380 22.39 0.42 -9.88
C SER A 380 21.92 -0.84 -10.60
N PHE A 381 20.62 -1.15 -10.50
CA PHE A 381 20.03 -2.32 -11.11
C PHE A 381 19.69 -2.10 -12.59
N LEU A 382 19.22 -0.91 -12.94
CA LEU A 382 18.81 -0.54 -14.30
C LEU A 382 19.85 -0.91 -15.40
N PRO A 383 21.15 -0.59 -15.30
CA PRO A 383 22.15 -0.96 -16.31
C PRO A 383 22.46 -2.46 -16.39
N ARG A 384 22.17 -3.20 -15.31
CA ARG A 384 22.35 -4.65 -15.26
C ARG A 384 21.15 -5.35 -15.89
N MET A 385 19.96 -4.86 -15.59
CA MET A 385 18.70 -5.40 -16.10
C MET A 385 18.49 -5.05 -17.58
N LYS A 386 18.80 -3.83 -18.00
CA LYS A 386 18.62 -3.34 -19.38
C LYS A 386 17.15 -3.53 -19.83
N PRO A 387 16.21 -2.74 -19.30
CA PRO A 387 14.81 -2.84 -19.71
C PRO A 387 14.66 -2.50 -21.21
N ARG A 388 13.74 -3.18 -21.90
CA ARG A 388 13.48 -3.05 -23.34
C ARG A 388 11.99 -3.02 -23.70
N ASP A 389 11.11 -3.40 -22.78
CA ASP A 389 9.66 -3.31 -22.96
C ASP A 389 8.95 -2.87 -21.67
N PHE A 390 7.62 -2.74 -21.75
CA PHE A 390 6.81 -2.31 -20.62
C PHE A 390 6.84 -3.32 -19.46
N HIS A 391 6.86 -4.62 -19.75
CA HIS A 391 6.86 -5.66 -18.71
C HIS A 391 8.15 -5.64 -17.90
N ASP A 392 9.26 -5.25 -18.50
CA ASP A 392 10.51 -4.99 -17.78
C ASP A 392 10.37 -3.91 -16.71
N LEU A 393 9.57 -2.88 -16.95
CA LEU A 393 9.28 -1.86 -15.94
C LEU A 393 8.41 -2.42 -14.80
N VAL A 394 7.49 -3.32 -15.11
CA VAL A 394 6.70 -4.06 -14.10
C VAL A 394 7.65 -4.84 -13.17
N ILE A 395 8.62 -5.56 -13.75
CA ILE A 395 9.64 -6.28 -12.98
C ILE A 395 10.49 -5.32 -12.17
N GLN A 396 10.94 -4.19 -12.76
CA GLN A 396 11.77 -3.19 -12.09
C GLN A 396 11.11 -2.63 -10.81
N VAL A 397 9.80 -2.40 -10.84
CA VAL A 397 9.02 -1.91 -9.69
C VAL A 397 8.90 -2.98 -8.58
N ALA A 398 8.91 -4.26 -8.96
CA ALA A 398 8.72 -5.37 -8.04
C ALA A 398 10.03 -5.90 -7.41
N ILE A 399 11.13 -5.93 -8.17
CA ILE A 399 12.30 -6.76 -7.85
C ILE A 399 13.22 -6.18 -6.78
N ILE A 400 13.37 -4.85 -6.68
CA ILE A 400 14.27 -4.22 -5.69
C ILE A 400 13.55 -4.04 -4.35
N ARG A 401 13.40 -5.17 -3.64
CA ARG A 401 12.73 -5.26 -2.33
C ARG A 401 13.42 -6.29 -1.42
N PRO A 402 13.26 -6.21 -0.09
CA PRO A 402 13.86 -7.18 0.83
C PRO A 402 13.53 -8.63 0.50
N GLY A 403 12.30 -8.93 0.04
CA GLY A 403 11.87 -10.27 -0.35
C GLY A 403 12.67 -10.92 -1.45
N PRO A 404 12.59 -10.41 -2.69
CA PRO A 404 13.38 -10.95 -3.80
C PRO A 404 14.89 -11.00 -3.52
N ILE A 405 15.41 -10.07 -2.71
CA ILE A 405 16.82 -10.08 -2.28
C ILE A 405 17.10 -11.23 -1.31
N GLN A 406 16.25 -11.44 -0.31
CA GLN A 406 16.38 -12.52 0.68
C GLN A 406 16.09 -13.91 0.08
N GLY A 407 15.18 -13.99 -0.89
CA GLY A 407 14.83 -15.21 -1.61
C GLY A 407 15.78 -15.58 -2.76
N ASP A 408 16.93 -14.89 -2.87
CA ASP A 408 17.94 -15.06 -3.93
C ASP A 408 17.34 -15.08 -5.36
N MET A 409 16.37 -14.20 -5.64
CA MET A 409 15.67 -14.16 -6.93
C MET A 409 16.33 -13.20 -7.93
N VAL A 410 16.98 -12.15 -7.41
CA VAL A 410 17.56 -11.06 -8.22
C VAL A 410 18.71 -11.56 -9.09
N HIS A 411 19.62 -12.36 -8.51
CA HIS A 411 20.81 -12.85 -9.22
C HIS A 411 20.47 -13.86 -10.32
N PRO A 412 19.66 -14.92 -10.08
CA PRO A 412 19.22 -15.82 -11.14
C PRO A 412 18.50 -15.09 -12.28
N TYR A 413 17.61 -14.14 -11.96
CA TYR A 413 16.91 -13.37 -12.98
C TYR A 413 17.88 -12.62 -13.90
N LEU A 414 18.86 -11.91 -13.31
CA LEU A 414 19.87 -11.17 -14.08
C LEU A 414 20.76 -12.08 -14.93
N ARG A 415 21.26 -13.19 -14.37
CA ARG A 415 22.12 -14.13 -15.12
C ARG A 415 21.39 -14.69 -16.33
N ARG A 416 20.15 -15.12 -16.14
CA ARG A 416 19.30 -15.65 -17.22
C ARG A 416 18.98 -14.59 -18.27
N ARG A 417 18.67 -13.38 -17.83
CA ARG A 417 18.40 -12.24 -18.71
C ARG A 417 19.63 -11.85 -19.54
N ASN A 418 20.82 -11.92 -18.96
CA ASN A 418 22.08 -11.64 -19.65
C ASN A 418 22.59 -12.81 -20.50
N GLY A 419 21.91 -13.97 -20.49
CA GLY A 419 22.37 -15.18 -21.18
C GLY A 419 23.57 -15.87 -20.51
N GLU A 420 23.88 -15.51 -19.26
CA GLU A 420 24.93 -16.14 -18.44
C GLU A 420 24.46 -17.50 -17.88
N GLU A 421 23.15 -17.72 -17.79
CA GLU A 421 22.52 -18.96 -17.33
C GLU A 421 21.41 -19.35 -18.31
N LYS A 422 21.34 -20.63 -18.71
CA LYS A 422 20.29 -21.12 -19.61
C LYS A 422 18.96 -21.15 -18.87
N ILE A 423 17.90 -20.67 -19.53
CA ILE A 423 16.55 -20.74 -18.98
C ILE A 423 15.99 -22.13 -19.24
N GLU A 424 15.72 -22.88 -18.18
CA GLU A 424 15.09 -24.20 -18.24
C GLU A 424 13.75 -24.16 -17.51
N TYR A 425 12.73 -24.68 -18.18
CA TYR A 425 11.38 -24.80 -17.64
C TYR A 425 11.09 -26.29 -17.42
N PRO A 426 10.60 -26.69 -16.24
CA PRO A 426 10.30 -28.10 -15.96
C PRO A 426 9.13 -28.64 -16.78
N SER A 427 8.22 -27.77 -17.22
CA SER A 427 7.04 -28.14 -18.03
C SER A 427 6.62 -26.99 -18.95
N GLY A 428 5.76 -27.30 -19.93
CA GLY A 428 5.20 -26.30 -20.84
C GLY A 428 4.27 -25.32 -20.12
N GLU A 429 3.50 -25.83 -19.16
CA GLU A 429 2.56 -25.05 -18.36
C GLU A 429 3.29 -24.03 -17.47
N LEU A 430 4.37 -24.45 -16.80
CA LEU A 430 5.19 -23.52 -16.00
C LEU A 430 5.93 -22.49 -16.87
N LYS A 431 6.21 -22.82 -18.13
CA LYS A 431 6.77 -21.85 -19.10
C LYS A 431 5.77 -20.74 -19.42
N GLU A 432 4.46 -21.02 -19.48
CA GLU A 432 3.45 -19.98 -19.69
C GLU A 432 3.38 -19.01 -18.51
N ILE A 433 3.58 -19.50 -17.28
CA ILE A 433 3.54 -18.69 -16.05
C ILE A 433 4.83 -17.88 -15.84
N LEU A 434 5.99 -18.53 -15.98
CA LEU A 434 7.29 -17.96 -15.64
C LEU A 434 8.06 -17.40 -16.85
N GLY A 435 7.50 -17.52 -18.05
CA GLY A 435 8.15 -17.13 -19.30
C GLY A 435 8.56 -15.66 -19.32
N LYS A 436 7.68 -14.78 -18.86
CA LYS A 436 7.92 -13.33 -18.80
C LYS A 436 8.97 -12.93 -17.77
N THR A 437 9.25 -13.80 -16.80
CA THR A 437 10.21 -13.57 -15.71
C THR A 437 11.43 -14.49 -15.80
N ASN A 438 11.72 -15.02 -16.99
CA ASN A 438 12.88 -15.87 -17.26
C ASN A 438 13.00 -17.08 -16.31
N GLY A 439 11.87 -17.73 -16.01
CA GLY A 439 11.85 -18.92 -15.15
C GLY A 439 12.04 -18.63 -13.66
N VAL A 440 12.00 -17.36 -13.23
CA VAL A 440 12.10 -16.97 -11.81
C VAL A 440 10.72 -16.47 -11.38
N PRO A 441 10.08 -17.06 -10.35
CA PRO A 441 8.86 -16.45 -9.81
C PRO A 441 9.25 -15.12 -9.17
N LEU A 442 8.61 -14.03 -9.59
CA LEU A 442 8.85 -12.66 -9.09
C LEU A 442 7.59 -12.01 -8.50
N PHE A 443 6.42 -12.55 -8.83
CA PHE A 443 5.12 -12.01 -8.40
C PHE A 443 4.31 -13.01 -7.58
N GLN A 444 3.42 -12.49 -6.75
CA GLN A 444 2.50 -13.31 -5.94
C GLN A 444 1.53 -14.11 -6.81
N GLU A 445 1.06 -13.54 -7.92
CA GLU A 445 0.16 -14.21 -8.87
C GLU A 445 0.85 -15.43 -9.51
N GLN A 446 2.13 -15.31 -9.90
CA GLN A 446 2.90 -16.43 -10.43
C GLN A 446 3.06 -17.54 -9.39
N ALA A 447 3.36 -17.16 -8.14
CA ALA A 447 3.42 -18.06 -7.01
C ALA A 447 2.12 -18.87 -6.83
N MET A 448 0.96 -18.19 -6.88
CA MET A 448 -0.34 -18.85 -6.82
C MET A 448 -0.59 -19.76 -8.02
N GLN A 449 -0.26 -19.33 -9.23
CA GLN A 449 -0.40 -20.15 -10.44
C GLN A 449 0.48 -21.40 -10.40
N ILE A 450 1.68 -21.33 -9.83
CA ILE A 450 2.53 -22.51 -9.59
C ILE A 450 1.83 -23.48 -8.64
N ALA A 451 1.17 -23.00 -7.58
CA ALA A 451 0.41 -23.88 -6.68
C ALA A 451 -0.80 -24.52 -7.37
N ILE A 452 -1.54 -23.76 -8.17
CA ILE A 452 -2.73 -24.26 -8.89
C ILE A 452 -2.32 -25.26 -9.97
N THR A 453 -1.46 -24.85 -10.90
CA THR A 453 -1.08 -25.65 -12.07
C THR A 453 -0.04 -26.70 -11.73
N GLY A 454 0.92 -26.38 -10.87
CA GLY A 454 2.01 -27.29 -10.49
C GLY A 454 1.59 -28.30 -9.41
N ALA A 455 0.88 -27.85 -8.37
CA ALA A 455 0.52 -28.70 -7.22
C ALA A 455 -0.96 -29.13 -7.18
N GLY A 456 -1.77 -28.72 -8.16
CA GLY A 456 -3.18 -29.06 -8.25
C GLY A 456 -4.02 -28.46 -7.12
N PHE A 457 -3.69 -27.24 -6.68
CA PHE A 457 -4.50 -26.51 -5.70
C PHE A 457 -5.73 -25.90 -6.38
N SER A 458 -6.86 -25.80 -5.69
CA SER A 458 -7.93 -24.90 -6.11
C SER A 458 -7.48 -23.43 -5.95
N PRO A 459 -8.09 -22.46 -6.66
CA PRO A 459 -7.81 -21.04 -6.46
C PRO A 459 -7.94 -20.60 -4.99
N ASP A 460 -8.94 -21.13 -4.28
CA ASP A 460 -9.16 -20.86 -2.86
C ASP A 460 -8.07 -21.46 -1.97
N GLU A 461 -7.62 -22.69 -2.25
CA GLU A 461 -6.50 -23.32 -1.54
C GLU A 461 -5.20 -22.53 -1.72
N ALA A 462 -4.95 -22.04 -2.94
CA ALA A 462 -3.76 -21.25 -3.26
C ALA A 462 -3.75 -19.90 -2.51
N ASP A 463 -4.91 -19.26 -2.36
CA ASP A 463 -5.00 -18.04 -1.53
C ASP A 463 -4.84 -18.33 -0.03
N ARG A 464 -5.41 -19.44 0.48
CA ARG A 464 -5.21 -19.85 1.88
C ARG A 464 -3.74 -20.12 2.18
N LEU A 465 -3.02 -20.76 1.26
CA LEU A 465 -1.57 -20.94 1.33
C LEU A 465 -0.88 -19.58 1.45
N ARG A 466 -1.17 -18.63 0.56
CA ARG A 466 -0.58 -17.27 0.56
C ARG A 466 -0.81 -16.54 1.89
N ARG A 467 -2.01 -16.61 2.48
CA ARG A 467 -2.31 -15.97 3.77
C ARG A 467 -1.61 -16.62 4.95
N SER A 468 -1.58 -17.95 4.98
CA SER A 468 -0.87 -18.71 6.02
C SER A 468 0.63 -18.43 6.00
N LEU A 469 1.18 -18.26 4.80
CA LEU A 469 2.52 -17.79 4.58
C LEU A 469 2.72 -16.36 5.15
N ALA A 470 1.82 -15.41 4.88
CA ALA A 470 1.95 -14.02 5.39
C ALA A 470 1.85 -13.90 6.92
N THR A 471 1.07 -14.75 7.59
CA THR A 471 0.88 -14.77 9.06
C THR A 471 1.92 -15.60 9.80
N PHE A 472 2.94 -16.11 9.10
CA PHE A 472 3.99 -17.00 9.59
C PHE A 472 4.63 -16.59 10.92
N LYS A 473 4.79 -15.28 11.18
CA LYS A 473 5.36 -14.81 12.46
C LYS A 473 4.45 -15.05 13.68
N ARG A 474 3.19 -15.46 13.49
CA ARG A 474 2.19 -15.58 14.56
C ARG A 474 1.59 -16.99 14.74
N HIS A 475 1.49 -17.84 13.70
CA HIS A 475 0.78 -19.14 13.81
C HIS A 475 1.42 -20.28 12.98
N GLY A 476 1.56 -21.48 13.58
CA GLY A 476 2.42 -22.58 13.13
C GLY A 476 1.84 -23.63 12.16
N ASN A 477 0.95 -23.28 11.23
CA ASN A 477 0.26 -24.25 10.34
C ASN A 477 0.87 -24.46 8.93
N ILE A 478 2.10 -24.01 8.66
CA ILE A 478 2.71 -24.09 7.31
C ILE A 478 3.09 -25.53 6.90
N SER A 479 3.36 -26.41 7.86
CA SER A 479 3.78 -27.79 7.58
C SER A 479 2.77 -28.55 6.71
N ASP A 480 1.48 -28.33 6.93
CA ASP A 480 0.40 -29.05 6.23
C ASP A 480 0.30 -28.61 4.77
N PHE A 481 0.35 -27.29 4.54
CA PHE A 481 0.37 -26.72 3.20
C PHE A 481 1.63 -27.11 2.42
N ARG A 482 2.79 -27.15 3.08
CA ARG A 482 4.04 -27.64 2.48
C ARG A 482 3.92 -29.07 2.01
N ASN A 483 3.43 -29.96 2.87
CA ASN A 483 3.26 -31.37 2.54
C ASN A 483 2.26 -31.56 1.39
N ARG A 484 1.14 -30.83 1.40
CA ARG A 484 0.14 -30.86 0.32
C ARG A 484 0.71 -30.35 -1.01
N PHE A 485 1.51 -29.29 -0.98
CA PHE A 485 2.17 -28.72 -2.15
C PHE A 485 3.17 -29.70 -2.78
N LEU A 486 4.11 -30.22 -1.98
CA LEU A 486 5.12 -31.17 -2.47
C LEU A 486 4.49 -32.45 -3.01
N LYS A 487 3.44 -32.97 -2.36
CA LYS A 487 2.69 -34.13 -2.84
C LYS A 487 2.08 -33.87 -4.22
N GLY A 488 1.40 -32.73 -4.39
CA GLY A 488 0.77 -32.38 -5.66
C GLY A 488 1.78 -32.19 -6.80
N MET A 489 2.93 -31.56 -6.51
CA MET A 489 4.01 -31.41 -7.48
C MET A 489 4.57 -32.76 -7.94
N ARG A 490 4.77 -33.71 -7.01
CA ARG A 490 5.19 -35.09 -7.35
C ARG A 490 4.16 -35.81 -8.20
N GLU A 491 2.88 -35.72 -7.85
CA GLU A 491 1.79 -36.35 -8.60
C GLU A 491 1.70 -35.83 -10.04
N ASN A 492 2.07 -34.57 -10.26
CA ASN A 492 2.16 -33.94 -11.58
C ASN A 492 3.52 -34.13 -12.28
N GLY A 493 4.41 -34.98 -11.73
CA GLY A 493 5.66 -35.39 -12.39
C GLY A 493 6.85 -34.43 -12.20
N TYR A 494 6.81 -33.52 -11.22
CA TYR A 494 7.93 -32.65 -10.89
C TYR A 494 8.90 -33.31 -9.89
N GLU A 495 10.20 -33.12 -10.11
CA GLU A 495 11.26 -33.57 -9.19
C GLU A 495 11.17 -32.91 -7.81
N ASP A 496 11.50 -33.66 -6.76
CA ASP A 496 11.43 -33.21 -5.36
C ASP A 496 12.25 -31.95 -5.10
N ASP A 497 13.48 -31.90 -5.62
CA ASP A 497 14.36 -30.75 -5.50
C ASP A 497 13.76 -29.48 -6.13
N PHE A 498 12.99 -29.64 -7.21
CA PHE A 498 12.31 -28.51 -7.86
C PHE A 498 11.09 -28.06 -7.03
N ALA A 499 10.30 -29.01 -6.54
CA ALA A 499 9.15 -28.72 -5.69
C ALA A 499 9.56 -28.00 -4.39
N GLU A 500 10.65 -28.44 -3.77
CA GLU A 500 11.23 -27.81 -2.57
C GLU A 500 11.73 -26.39 -2.83
N ARG A 501 12.43 -26.16 -3.95
CA ARG A 501 12.84 -24.81 -4.35
C ARG A 501 11.65 -23.90 -4.61
N CYS A 502 10.61 -24.39 -5.29
CA CYS A 502 9.39 -23.61 -5.51
C CYS A 502 8.74 -23.23 -4.18
N PHE A 503 8.61 -24.18 -3.25
CA PHE A 503 8.01 -23.90 -1.95
C PHE A 503 8.83 -22.88 -1.14
N SER A 504 10.16 -23.03 -1.11
CA SER A 504 11.03 -22.05 -0.43
C SER A 504 10.92 -20.64 -1.05
N GLN A 505 10.77 -20.56 -2.38
CA GLN A 505 10.50 -19.29 -3.05
C GLN A 505 9.13 -18.72 -2.65
N LEU A 506 8.08 -19.56 -2.57
CA LEU A 506 6.76 -19.17 -2.06
C LEU A 506 6.83 -18.63 -0.63
N GLU A 507 7.61 -19.26 0.24
CA GLU A 507 7.87 -18.76 1.61
C GLU A 507 8.57 -17.39 1.60
N GLY A 508 9.50 -17.16 0.67
CA GLY A 508 10.08 -15.82 0.45
C GLY A 508 9.04 -14.78 0.03
N PHE A 509 8.06 -15.17 -0.80
CA PHE A 509 6.95 -14.31 -1.24
C PHE A 509 5.95 -13.97 -0.15
N ALA A 510 5.81 -14.83 0.85
CA ALA A 510 4.96 -14.66 2.02
C ALA A 510 5.12 -13.29 2.70
N SER A 511 6.37 -12.89 2.88
CA SER A 511 6.74 -11.73 3.69
C SER A 511 6.86 -10.45 2.88
N TYR A 512 7.07 -10.55 1.56
CA TYR A 512 7.53 -9.43 0.73
C TYR A 512 7.13 -9.50 -0.74
N GLY A 513 6.30 -10.48 -1.11
CA GLY A 513 5.83 -10.63 -2.47
C GLY A 513 5.06 -9.41 -2.94
N PHE A 514 5.24 -9.07 -4.21
CA PHE A 514 4.59 -7.91 -4.79
C PHE A 514 3.54 -8.35 -5.83
N PRO A 515 2.33 -7.76 -5.83
CA PRO A 515 1.33 -8.03 -6.85
C PRO A 515 1.83 -7.59 -8.23
N GLU A 516 1.69 -8.45 -9.24
CA GLU A 516 2.00 -8.11 -10.63
C GLU A 516 1.12 -6.96 -11.12
N SER A 517 -0.18 -7.01 -10.83
CA SER A 517 -1.17 -6.01 -11.25
C SER A 517 -0.90 -4.63 -10.64
N HIS A 518 -0.54 -4.58 -9.36
CA HIS A 518 -0.12 -3.36 -8.69
C HIS A 518 1.21 -2.84 -9.25
N ALA A 519 2.18 -3.71 -9.54
CA ALA A 519 3.41 -3.32 -10.23
C ALA A 519 3.14 -2.74 -11.62
N ALA A 520 2.21 -3.33 -12.37
CA ALA A 520 1.82 -2.85 -13.68
C ALA A 520 1.16 -1.46 -13.62
N SER A 521 0.33 -1.21 -12.60
CA SER A 521 -0.28 0.13 -12.41
C SER A 521 0.78 1.21 -12.23
N PHE A 522 1.80 0.96 -11.41
CA PHE A 522 2.91 1.89 -11.18
C PHE A 522 3.86 1.98 -12.36
N ALA A 523 4.12 0.89 -13.09
CA ALA A 523 4.96 0.89 -14.28
C ALA A 523 4.45 1.85 -15.38
N ILE A 524 3.14 2.11 -15.44
CA ILE A 524 2.57 3.16 -16.32
C ILE A 524 3.14 4.54 -15.96
N LEU A 525 3.18 4.88 -14.67
CA LEU A 525 3.71 6.16 -14.21
C LEU A 525 5.23 6.23 -14.32
N VAL A 526 5.94 5.10 -14.14
CA VAL A 526 7.37 4.97 -14.47
C VAL A 526 7.60 5.35 -15.93
N TYR A 527 6.85 4.72 -16.84
CA TYR A 527 6.98 4.96 -18.27
C TYR A 527 6.70 6.42 -18.64
N ILE A 528 5.58 6.98 -18.17
CA ILE A 528 5.21 8.36 -18.48
C ILE A 528 6.26 9.34 -17.97
N SER A 529 6.70 9.21 -16.71
CA SER A 529 7.71 10.10 -16.14
C SER A 529 9.06 9.96 -16.86
N ALA A 530 9.48 8.75 -17.23
CA ALA A 530 10.68 8.51 -18.00
C ALA A 530 10.58 9.09 -19.42
N TRP A 531 9.41 8.98 -20.07
CA TRP A 531 9.17 9.55 -21.39
C TRP A 531 9.29 11.08 -21.37
N ILE A 532 8.65 11.75 -20.40
CA ILE A 532 8.74 13.21 -20.27
C ILE A 532 10.19 13.61 -20.03
N LYS A 533 10.92 12.93 -19.13
CA LYS A 533 12.34 13.21 -18.90
C LYS A 533 13.18 13.04 -20.17
N CYS A 534 12.98 11.95 -20.91
CA CYS A 534 13.77 11.61 -22.09
C CYS A 534 13.60 12.61 -23.23
N PHE A 535 12.36 13.04 -23.50
CA PHE A 535 12.06 13.91 -24.64
C PHE A 535 11.95 15.40 -24.27
N HIS A 536 11.62 15.71 -23.02
CA HIS A 536 11.34 17.07 -22.54
C HIS A 536 11.94 17.31 -21.13
N PRO A 537 13.28 17.21 -20.98
CA PRO A 537 13.93 17.29 -19.66
C PRO A 537 13.66 18.61 -18.93
N GLY A 538 13.55 19.73 -19.65
CA GLY A 538 13.20 21.03 -19.07
C GLY A 538 11.79 21.06 -18.49
N ILE A 539 10.82 20.51 -19.22
CA ILE A 539 9.43 20.37 -18.76
C ILE A 539 9.38 19.47 -17.53
N PHE A 540 10.09 18.33 -17.57
CA PHE A 540 10.14 17.39 -16.46
C PHE A 540 10.70 18.03 -15.19
N ALA A 541 11.85 18.70 -15.29
CA ALA A 541 12.48 19.36 -14.16
C ALA A 541 11.61 20.50 -13.61
N CYS A 542 10.99 21.30 -14.47
CA CYS A 542 10.07 22.36 -14.06
C CYS A 542 8.87 21.80 -13.29
N ALA A 543 8.21 20.77 -13.83
CA ALA A 543 7.08 20.10 -13.17
C ALA A 543 7.47 19.44 -11.85
N LEU A 544 8.66 18.81 -11.79
CA LEU A 544 9.17 18.14 -10.59
C LEU A 544 9.53 19.13 -9.49
N LEU A 545 10.16 20.26 -9.82
CA LEU A 545 10.45 21.35 -8.87
C LEU A 545 9.16 21.95 -8.32
N ASN A 546 8.16 22.16 -9.18
CA ASN A 546 6.85 22.68 -8.78
C ASN A 546 6.04 21.69 -7.93
N SER A 547 6.42 20.41 -7.86
CA SER A 547 5.69 19.38 -7.11
C SER A 547 6.39 18.96 -5.82
N GLN A 548 7.43 19.69 -5.40
CA GLN A 548 8.14 19.44 -4.15
C GLN A 548 7.28 19.80 -2.92
N PRO A 549 7.43 19.09 -1.78
CA PRO A 549 8.40 18.03 -1.53
C PRO A 549 7.97 16.66 -2.08
N MET A 550 8.77 16.05 -2.96
CA MET A 550 8.58 14.67 -3.42
C MET A 550 9.87 14.06 -3.99
N GLY A 551 9.94 12.73 -4.06
CA GLY A 551 11.11 12.02 -4.58
C GLY A 551 12.30 12.01 -3.62
N PHE A 552 13.46 11.55 -4.09
CA PHE A 552 14.67 11.37 -3.25
C PHE A 552 15.65 12.54 -3.32
N TYR A 553 15.51 13.43 -4.30
CA TYR A 553 16.52 14.40 -4.67
C TYR A 553 16.08 15.82 -4.36
N ALA A 554 16.99 16.60 -3.77
CA ALA A 554 16.74 18.00 -3.45
C ALA A 554 16.67 18.86 -4.73
N PRO A 555 16.02 20.04 -4.69
CA PRO A 555 15.91 20.96 -5.83
C PRO A 555 17.24 21.24 -6.55
N ALA A 556 18.34 21.40 -5.81
CA ALA A 556 19.67 21.63 -6.41
C ALA A 556 20.17 20.48 -7.29
N GLN A 557 19.83 19.24 -6.94
CA GLN A 557 20.19 18.06 -7.74
C GLN A 557 19.33 17.96 -9.00
N ILE A 558 18.03 18.28 -8.89
CA ILE A 558 17.12 18.35 -10.04
C ILE A 558 17.59 19.41 -11.05
N ILE A 559 17.95 20.60 -10.57
CA ILE A 559 18.48 21.69 -11.43
C ILE A 559 19.78 21.26 -12.12
N ARG A 560 20.67 20.57 -11.40
CA ARG A 560 21.90 20.06 -11.97
C ARG A 560 21.64 19.03 -13.06
N ASP A 561 20.75 18.06 -12.81
CA ASP A 561 20.35 17.04 -13.78
C ASP A 561 19.78 17.68 -15.05
N ALA A 562 18.89 18.66 -14.91
CA ALA A 562 18.37 19.45 -16.04
C ALA A 562 19.48 20.11 -16.86
N ARG A 563 20.48 20.74 -16.23
CA ARG A 563 21.62 21.35 -16.93
C ARG A 563 22.48 20.32 -17.66
N GLU A 564 22.70 19.14 -17.06
CA GLU A 564 23.41 18.02 -17.69
C GLU A 564 22.63 17.48 -18.92
N HIS A 565 21.31 17.67 -18.97
CA HIS A 565 20.44 17.42 -20.12
C HIS A 565 20.31 18.60 -21.09
N GLY A 566 21.15 19.64 -20.95
CA GLY A 566 21.17 20.78 -21.86
C GLY A 566 20.08 21.83 -21.61
N VAL A 567 19.39 21.78 -20.47
CA VAL A 567 18.40 22.80 -20.10
C VAL A 567 19.10 24.03 -19.54
N GLU A 568 18.84 25.20 -20.12
CA GLU A 568 19.25 26.48 -19.56
C GLU A 568 18.39 26.79 -18.32
N VAL A 569 19.03 26.94 -17.16
CA VAL A 569 18.34 27.30 -15.91
C VAL A 569 18.77 28.71 -15.51
N ARG A 570 17.83 29.65 -15.62
CA ARG A 570 18.01 31.08 -15.31
C ARG A 570 17.89 31.36 -13.81
N PRO A 571 18.57 32.41 -13.31
CA PRO A 571 18.40 32.88 -11.93
C PRO A 571 17.01 33.50 -11.75
N LEU A 572 16.65 33.77 -10.49
CA LEU A 572 15.46 34.55 -10.15
C LEU A 572 15.57 35.96 -10.75
N ASP A 573 14.49 36.39 -11.37
CA ASP A 573 14.31 37.72 -11.96
C ASP A 573 12.98 38.31 -11.50
N ILE A 574 13.01 39.55 -11.02
CA ILE A 574 11.83 40.23 -10.44
C ILE A 574 10.73 40.51 -11.47
N ASN A 575 11.06 40.61 -12.75
CA ASN A 575 10.13 40.92 -13.83
C ASN A 575 9.58 39.65 -14.50
N GLU A 576 10.37 38.57 -14.52
CA GLU A 576 10.04 37.35 -15.27
C GLU A 576 9.58 36.18 -14.39
N SER A 577 10.00 36.13 -13.12
CA SER A 577 9.71 34.98 -12.24
C SER A 577 8.27 35.03 -11.71
N ALA A 578 7.66 33.86 -11.58
CA ALA A 578 6.35 33.67 -10.95
C ALA A 578 6.48 32.87 -9.65
N TRP A 579 5.35 32.65 -8.97
CA TRP A 579 5.29 31.78 -7.78
C TRP A 579 5.82 30.37 -8.06
N ASN A 580 5.37 29.78 -9.18
CA ASN A 580 5.88 28.50 -9.67
C ASN A 580 7.02 28.73 -10.67
N ASN A 581 7.91 27.74 -10.79
CA ASN A 581 8.86 27.66 -11.88
C ASN A 581 8.11 27.64 -13.22
N ILE A 582 8.61 28.36 -14.21
CA ILE A 582 8.00 28.46 -15.54
C ILE A 582 9.01 28.06 -16.61
N MET A 583 8.52 27.57 -17.75
CA MET A 583 9.33 27.42 -18.94
C MET A 583 9.29 28.72 -19.74
N GLN A 584 10.45 29.18 -20.19
CA GLN A 584 10.55 30.30 -21.13
C GLN A 584 10.71 29.75 -22.57
N PRO A 585 10.19 30.47 -23.59
CA PRO A 585 10.27 30.08 -25.00
C PRO A 585 11.69 29.85 -25.51
#